data_AF-A0A1V5UW40-F1
#
_entry.id   AF-A0A1V5UW40-F1
#
_cell.length_a   1.000
_cell.length_b   1.000
_cell.length_c   1.000
_cell.angle_alpha   90.00
_cell.angle_beta   90.00
_cell.angle_gamma   90.00
#
_symmetry.space_group_name_H-M   'P 1'
#
loop_
_entity.id
_entity.type
_entity.pdbx_description
1 polymer ?
#
loop_
_entity_poly.entity_id
_entity_poly.type
_entity_poly.pdbx_seq_one_letter_code
_entity_poly.pdbx_strand_id
1 'polypeptide(L)'
;MLNKKSFILIGLSVGLVVSLLFLVQRNKPDKVLSETTTANEVSPSQAPSIKVNCAPQENPDLQKAIINDIIQGIITEFKSEIGAVDPAHPEDADKNWLTIDCQTVRSDDELFSVKFNISAYGYGAAHPVSYVKTFNYSLRNNKELGLSDLFKDKSDYLEKLSALSRQHLKASLKDGYFQTMVEDGTSPNDEKFKGFLVEKDGLTIIFDQGQVSSNADGIQQIKILSSELEPIYLF
;
A
#
# COMPACT_ATOMS: atom_id res chain seq x y z
N MET A 1 22.14 30.22 -18.00
CA MET A 1 21.01 30.47 -17.09
C MET A 1 20.35 29.13 -16.80
N LEU A 2 20.69 28.47 -15.69
CA LEU A 2 20.06 27.21 -15.28
C LEU A 2 18.80 27.53 -14.47
N ASN A 3 17.65 27.09 -14.97
CA ASN A 3 16.36 27.31 -14.31
C ASN A 3 16.19 26.23 -13.22
N LYS A 4 16.48 26.59 -11.97
CA LYS A 4 16.16 25.76 -10.79
C LYS A 4 14.64 25.76 -10.60
N LYS A 5 13.96 24.68 -10.99
CA LYS A 5 12.64 24.37 -10.44
C LYS A 5 12.86 23.62 -9.13
N SER A 6 12.66 24.33 -8.01
CA SER A 6 12.49 23.69 -6.71
C SER A 6 11.25 22.82 -6.76
N PHE A 7 11.42 21.50 -6.60
CA PHE A 7 10.32 20.62 -6.26
C PHE A 7 10.15 20.65 -4.74
N ILE A 8 9.07 21.30 -4.32
CA ILE A 8 8.58 21.26 -2.95
C ILE A 8 8.08 19.84 -2.73
N LEU A 9 8.71 19.07 -1.82
CA LEU A 9 8.10 17.88 -1.26
C LEU A 9 6.88 18.36 -0.47
N ILE A 10 5.69 18.22 -1.05
CA ILE A 10 4.47 18.33 -0.29
C ILE A 10 4.22 16.95 0.28
N GLY A 11 4.61 16.76 1.54
CA GLY A 11 4.02 15.70 2.36
C GLY A 11 2.53 16.00 2.46
N LEU A 12 1.69 15.13 1.91
CA LEU A 12 0.25 15.21 2.06
C LEU A 12 -0.28 13.85 2.47
N SER A 13 -0.56 13.81 3.77
CA SER A 13 -1.63 13.04 4.36
C SER A 13 -2.98 13.34 3.68
N VAL A 14 -3.97 12.50 4.04
CA VAL A 14 -5.41 12.58 3.78
C VAL A 14 -5.90 11.48 2.83
N GLY A 15 -6.57 10.51 3.45
CA GLY A 15 -7.29 9.45 2.79
C GLY A 15 -8.54 9.93 2.06
N LEU A 16 -9.09 9.04 1.24
CA LEU A 16 -10.45 9.13 0.78
C LEU A 16 -11.02 7.71 0.66
N VAL A 17 -11.87 7.37 1.62
CA VAL A 17 -12.83 6.27 1.51
C VAL A 17 -13.97 6.76 0.63
N VAL A 18 -14.22 6.11 -0.51
CA VAL A 18 -15.50 6.23 -1.20
C VAL A 18 -15.93 4.86 -1.72
N SER A 19 -16.83 4.24 -0.97
CA SER A 19 -17.63 3.09 -1.39
C SER A 19 -18.55 3.46 -2.55
N LEU A 20 -18.58 2.69 -3.63
CA LEU A 20 -19.65 2.75 -4.64
C LEU A 20 -20.10 1.35 -5.08
N LEU A 21 -21.26 0.99 -4.56
CA LEU A 21 -22.11 -0.14 -4.95
C LEU A 21 -23.07 0.30 -6.07
N PHE A 22 -23.35 -0.62 -7.01
CA PHE A 22 -24.49 -0.66 -7.97
C PHE A 22 -24.44 0.36 -9.15
N LEU A 23 -24.69 0.04 -10.43
CA LEU A 23 -25.57 -0.94 -11.05
C LEU A 23 -25.12 -1.25 -12.51
N VAL A 24 -25.15 -2.54 -12.85
CA VAL A 24 -25.14 -3.04 -14.23
C VAL A 24 -26.52 -2.81 -14.85
N GLN A 25 -26.60 -2.10 -15.98
CA GLN A 25 -27.68 -2.31 -16.95
C GLN A 25 -27.11 -2.47 -18.37
N ARG A 26 -27.48 -3.60 -18.96
CA ARG A 26 -27.24 -4.01 -20.35
C ARG A 26 -28.04 -3.12 -21.30
N ASN A 27 -27.45 -2.74 -22.43
CA ASN A 27 -28.20 -2.53 -23.68
C ASN A 27 -27.46 -3.17 -24.86
N LYS A 28 -28.24 -3.86 -25.70
CA LYS A 28 -27.87 -4.56 -26.95
C LYS A 28 -27.67 -3.53 -28.10
N PRO A 29 -27.04 -3.93 -29.23
CA PRO A 29 -26.43 -3.02 -30.18
C PRO A 29 -27.36 -2.61 -31.32
N ASP A 30 -27.17 -1.39 -31.83
CA ASP A 30 -27.60 -1.01 -33.18
C ASP A 30 -26.42 -0.97 -34.15
N LYS A 31 -26.74 -1.24 -35.41
CA LYS A 31 -25.86 -1.66 -36.50
C LYS A 31 -25.57 -0.49 -37.46
N VAL A 32 -24.37 -0.51 -38.04
CA VAL A 32 -23.92 0.11 -39.31
C VAL A 32 -23.53 1.60 -39.29
N LEU A 33 -22.24 1.88 -39.43
CA LEU A 33 -21.66 2.34 -40.70
C LEU A 33 -20.16 2.03 -40.76
N SER A 34 -19.71 1.53 -41.91
CA SER A 34 -18.34 1.11 -42.14
C SER A 34 -17.46 2.31 -42.48
N GLU A 35 -16.38 2.50 -41.74
CA GLU A 35 -15.22 3.22 -42.25
C GLU A 35 -14.02 2.28 -42.15
N THR A 36 -13.52 1.92 -43.33
CA THR A 36 -12.25 1.24 -43.50
C THR A 36 -11.15 2.27 -43.25
N THR A 37 -10.61 2.28 -42.04
CA THR A 37 -9.33 2.93 -41.75
C THR A 37 -8.32 1.83 -41.52
N THR A 38 -7.35 1.78 -42.43
CA THR A 38 -6.16 0.94 -42.38
C THR A 38 -5.58 0.87 -40.98
N ALA A 39 -5.50 -0.35 -40.45
CA ALA A 39 -4.82 -0.66 -39.21
C ALA A 39 -3.34 -0.26 -39.33
N ASN A 40 -2.97 0.84 -38.67
CA ASN A 40 -1.60 1.01 -38.25
C ASN A 40 -1.37 0.02 -37.10
N GLU A 41 -0.45 -0.91 -37.32
CA GLU A 41 0.07 -1.79 -36.29
C GLU A 41 0.51 -0.95 -35.09
N VAL A 42 -0.13 -1.16 -33.94
CA VAL A 42 0.22 -0.52 -32.67
C VAL A 42 1.55 -1.11 -32.22
N SER A 43 2.61 -0.33 -32.43
CA SER A 43 3.98 -0.58 -31.95
C SER A 43 4.01 -0.69 -30.41
N PRO A 44 4.96 -1.44 -29.79
CA PRO A 44 4.89 -1.79 -28.38
C PRO A 44 5.00 -0.56 -27.46
N SER A 45 3.97 -0.38 -26.63
CA SER A 45 3.94 0.29 -25.32
C SER A 45 3.98 1.82 -25.24
N GLN A 46 2.90 2.49 -25.68
CA GLN A 46 2.54 3.86 -25.27
C GLN A 46 1.99 3.94 -23.83
N ALA A 47 2.32 2.98 -22.96
CA ALA A 47 1.77 2.85 -21.62
C ALA A 47 2.87 2.49 -20.61
N PRO A 48 2.71 2.85 -19.33
CA PRO A 48 3.65 2.42 -18.30
C PRO A 48 3.64 0.90 -18.12
N SER A 49 4.81 0.37 -17.76
CA SER A 49 5.00 -1.06 -17.45
C SER A 49 4.42 -1.39 -16.08
N ILE A 50 3.24 -2.02 -16.03
CA ILE A 50 2.59 -2.44 -14.77
C ILE A 50 2.70 -3.96 -14.59
N LYS A 51 3.25 -4.39 -13.46
CA LYS A 51 3.35 -5.80 -13.05
C LYS A 51 2.61 -6.02 -11.74
N VAL A 52 1.76 -7.04 -11.71
CA VAL A 52 0.94 -7.40 -10.53
C VAL A 52 1.12 -8.89 -10.27
N ASN A 53 1.64 -9.23 -9.09
CA ASN A 53 1.92 -10.59 -8.66
C ASN A 53 1.09 -10.90 -7.41
N CYS A 54 -0.04 -11.59 -7.57
CA CYS A 54 -0.92 -11.91 -6.45
C CYS A 54 -1.30 -13.39 -6.51
N ALA A 55 -1.11 -14.12 -5.41
CA ALA A 55 -1.49 -15.52 -5.33
C ALA A 55 -3.03 -15.69 -5.42
N PRO A 56 -3.52 -16.85 -5.90
CA PRO A 56 -4.94 -17.19 -5.81
C PRO A 56 -5.45 -17.15 -4.36
N GLN A 57 -6.71 -16.75 -4.18
CA GLN A 57 -7.33 -16.56 -2.86
C GLN A 57 -8.26 -17.72 -2.50
N GLU A 58 -8.41 -18.01 -1.20
CA GLU A 58 -9.21 -19.13 -0.69
C GLU A 58 -10.71 -18.88 -0.76
N ASN A 59 -11.15 -17.63 -0.49
CA ASN A 59 -12.52 -17.17 -0.74
C ASN A 59 -12.49 -16.20 -1.93
N PRO A 60 -12.55 -16.74 -3.17
CA PRO A 60 -12.10 -16.02 -4.35
C PRO A 60 -13.03 -14.91 -4.80
N ASP A 61 -14.27 -14.79 -4.31
CA ASP A 61 -15.17 -13.74 -4.80
C ASP A 61 -14.94 -12.43 -4.02
N LEU A 62 -15.09 -12.45 -2.70
CA LEU A 62 -14.90 -11.26 -1.86
C LEU A 62 -13.44 -10.83 -1.81
N GLN A 63 -12.52 -11.76 -1.52
CA GLN A 63 -11.09 -11.42 -1.34
C GLN A 63 -10.50 -10.89 -2.66
N LYS A 64 -10.89 -11.46 -3.80
CA LYS A 64 -10.46 -10.97 -5.12
C LYS A 64 -11.06 -9.60 -5.44
N ALA A 65 -12.32 -9.35 -5.10
CA ALA A 65 -12.92 -8.03 -5.29
C ALA A 65 -12.17 -6.95 -4.50
N ILE A 66 -11.88 -7.23 -3.22
CA ILE A 66 -11.10 -6.35 -2.34
C ILE A 66 -9.69 -6.11 -2.91
N ILE A 67 -8.96 -7.19 -3.23
CA ILE A 67 -7.60 -7.08 -3.78
C ILE A 67 -7.60 -6.26 -5.08
N ASN A 68 -8.54 -6.53 -5.98
CA ASN A 68 -8.64 -5.83 -7.25
C ASN A 68 -8.92 -4.33 -7.05
N ASP A 69 -9.82 -3.97 -6.15
CA ASP A 69 -10.14 -2.57 -5.85
C ASP A 69 -8.89 -1.82 -5.35
N ILE A 70 -8.15 -2.42 -4.40
CA ILE A 70 -6.90 -1.84 -3.89
C ILE A 70 -5.85 -1.69 -4.99
N ILE A 71 -5.67 -2.72 -5.84
CA ILE A 71 -4.73 -2.68 -6.97
C ILE A 71 -5.10 -1.57 -7.96
N GLN A 72 -6.39 -1.43 -8.31
CA GLN A 72 -6.83 -0.37 -9.21
C GLN A 72 -6.62 1.01 -8.60
N GLY A 73 -6.82 1.16 -7.29
CA GLY A 73 -6.47 2.38 -6.56
C GLY A 73 -4.98 2.73 -6.70
N ILE A 74 -4.09 1.77 -6.43
CA ILE A 74 -2.63 1.95 -6.56
C ILE A 74 -2.23 2.30 -8.00
N ILE A 75 -2.80 1.61 -9.00
CA ILE A 75 -2.53 1.89 -10.43
C ILE A 75 -3.01 3.29 -10.81
N THR A 76 -4.16 3.72 -10.29
CA THR A 76 -4.74 5.04 -10.57
C THR A 76 -3.87 6.15 -9.98
N GLU A 77 -3.45 5.98 -8.72
CA GLU A 77 -2.53 6.90 -8.03
C GLU A 77 -1.21 7.01 -8.79
N PHE A 78 -0.58 5.88 -9.12
CA PHE A 78 0.67 5.87 -9.90
C PHE A 78 0.54 6.60 -11.24
N LYS A 79 -0.54 6.34 -12.00
CA LYS A 79 -0.80 7.03 -13.27
C LYS A 79 -1.00 8.54 -13.09
N SER A 80 -1.59 8.96 -11.97
CA SER A 80 -1.74 10.37 -11.63
C SER A 80 -0.40 11.01 -11.31
N GLU A 81 0.50 10.30 -10.61
CA GLU A 81 1.81 10.82 -10.20
C GLU A 81 2.80 10.97 -11.35
N ILE A 82 2.86 10.00 -12.28
CA ILE A 82 3.78 10.08 -13.44
C ILE A 82 3.35 11.15 -14.46
N GLY A 83 2.12 11.64 -14.36
CA GLY A 83 1.57 12.66 -15.25
C GLY A 83 1.36 12.18 -16.69
N ALA A 84 1.17 13.14 -17.60
CA ALA A 84 1.01 12.83 -19.01
C ALA A 84 2.37 12.50 -19.65
N VAL A 85 2.39 11.44 -20.46
CA VAL A 85 3.54 11.12 -21.33
C VAL A 85 3.77 12.29 -22.29
N ASP A 86 5.04 12.68 -22.49
CA ASP A 86 5.39 13.69 -23.48
C ASP A 86 4.99 13.19 -24.89
N PRO A 87 4.07 13.89 -25.59
CA PRO A 87 3.67 13.49 -26.94
C PRO A 87 4.81 13.49 -27.95
N ALA A 88 5.91 14.20 -27.68
CA ALA A 88 7.10 14.19 -28.52
C ALA A 88 7.95 12.92 -28.34
N HIS A 89 7.84 12.25 -27.19
CA HIS A 89 8.56 11.04 -26.83
C HIS A 89 7.61 9.97 -26.25
N PRO A 90 6.61 9.50 -27.03
CA PRO A 90 5.63 8.52 -26.55
C PRO A 90 6.28 7.17 -26.17
N GLU A 91 7.46 6.88 -26.71
CA GLU A 91 8.28 5.72 -26.34
C GLU A 91 8.76 5.76 -24.88
N ASP A 92 8.87 6.94 -24.26
CA ASP A 92 9.32 7.06 -22.87
C ASP A 92 8.24 6.62 -21.86
N ALA A 93 7.02 6.34 -22.33
CA ALA A 93 5.94 5.83 -21.49
C ALA A 93 6.34 4.53 -20.77
N ASP A 94 7.00 3.61 -21.48
CA ASP A 94 7.35 2.27 -20.98
C ASP A 94 8.45 2.26 -19.91
N LYS A 95 9.21 3.37 -19.82
CA LYS A 95 10.24 3.63 -18.81
C LYS A 95 9.63 3.93 -17.44
N ASN A 96 8.37 4.35 -17.39
CA ASN A 96 7.60 4.39 -16.16
C ASN A 96 7.17 2.96 -15.81
N TRP A 97 7.38 2.55 -14.56
CA TRP A 97 7.00 1.22 -14.13
C TRP A 97 6.44 1.17 -12.72
N LEU A 98 5.58 0.19 -12.50
CA LEU A 98 4.96 -0.14 -11.23
C LEU A 98 4.98 -1.65 -11.07
N THR A 99 5.45 -2.12 -9.91
CA THR A 99 5.34 -3.52 -9.49
C THR A 99 4.55 -3.58 -8.19
N ILE A 100 3.56 -4.46 -8.14
CA ILE A 100 2.72 -4.73 -6.96
C ILE A 100 2.80 -6.23 -6.66
N ASP A 101 3.29 -6.57 -5.47
CA ASP A 101 3.32 -7.94 -4.96
C ASP A 101 2.33 -8.09 -3.80
N CYS A 102 1.26 -8.88 -3.99
CA CYS A 102 0.28 -9.18 -2.95
C CYS A 102 0.69 -10.41 -2.13
N GLN A 103 0.57 -10.31 -0.81
CA GLN A 103 0.76 -11.42 0.12
C GLN A 103 -0.41 -11.47 1.10
N THR A 104 -1.21 -12.54 1.04
CA THR A 104 -2.21 -12.85 2.07
C THR A 104 -1.48 -13.30 3.33
N VAL A 105 -1.71 -12.60 4.44
CA VAL A 105 -1.08 -12.87 5.75
C VAL A 105 -2.01 -13.67 6.66
N ARG A 106 -3.31 -13.35 6.63
CA ARG A 106 -4.35 -14.09 7.35
C ARG A 106 -5.57 -14.24 6.44
N SER A 107 -6.09 -15.45 6.34
CA SER A 107 -7.35 -15.78 5.69
C SER A 107 -7.97 -16.91 6.50
N ASP A 108 -9.02 -16.60 7.23
CA ASP A 108 -9.84 -17.56 7.98
C ASP A 108 -11.28 -17.05 8.08
N ASP A 109 -12.14 -17.72 8.83
CA ASP A 109 -13.56 -17.37 8.94
C ASP A 109 -13.80 -16.02 9.65
N GLU A 110 -12.79 -15.45 10.29
CA GLU A 110 -12.92 -14.21 11.07
C GLU A 110 -12.31 -13.01 10.36
N LEU A 111 -11.15 -13.21 9.73
CA LEU A 111 -10.32 -12.11 9.27
C LEU A 111 -9.61 -12.41 7.95
N PHE A 112 -9.56 -11.37 7.12
CA PHE A 112 -8.73 -11.32 5.92
C PHE A 112 -7.71 -10.17 6.06
N SER A 113 -6.42 -10.51 6.07
CA SER A 113 -5.30 -9.57 6.15
C SER A 113 -4.38 -9.78 4.96
N VAL A 114 -4.07 -8.69 4.25
CA VAL A 114 -3.27 -8.72 3.03
C VAL A 114 -2.29 -7.54 2.99
N LYS A 115 -1.07 -7.84 2.56
CA LYS A 115 0.03 -6.90 2.36
C LYS A 115 0.29 -6.72 0.87
N PHE A 116 0.56 -5.48 0.46
CA PHE A 116 1.01 -5.13 -0.87
C PHE A 116 2.39 -4.49 -0.76
N ASN A 117 3.42 -5.15 -1.29
CA ASN A 117 4.73 -4.53 -1.46
C ASN A 117 4.72 -3.83 -2.82
N ILE A 118 5.02 -2.53 -2.83
CA ILE A 118 4.85 -1.69 -4.01
C ILE A 118 6.20 -1.04 -4.30
N SER A 119 6.63 -1.15 -5.55
CA SER A 119 7.79 -0.42 -6.07
C SER A 119 7.38 0.30 -7.35
N ALA A 120 7.74 1.58 -7.44
CA ALA A 120 7.38 2.41 -8.57
C ALA A 120 8.53 3.31 -9.01
N TYR A 121 8.55 3.65 -10.28
CA TYR A 121 9.47 4.62 -10.86
C TYR A 121 8.76 5.43 -11.93
N GLY A 122 8.82 6.76 -11.77
CA GLY A 122 8.48 7.71 -12.81
C GLY A 122 9.74 8.09 -13.59
N TYR A 123 9.65 8.13 -14.92
CA TYR A 123 10.76 8.49 -15.78
C TYR A 123 11.29 9.89 -15.44
N GLY A 124 12.60 9.99 -15.22
CA GLY A 124 13.25 11.22 -14.78
C GLY A 124 13.31 11.41 -13.25
N ALA A 125 12.72 10.52 -12.45
CA ALA A 125 12.92 10.51 -11.01
C ALA A 125 14.36 10.12 -10.64
N ALA A 126 14.84 10.63 -9.50
CA ALA A 126 16.21 10.37 -9.02
C ALA A 126 16.44 8.91 -8.62
N HIS A 127 15.42 8.25 -8.08
CA HIS A 127 15.42 6.84 -7.71
C HIS A 127 13.98 6.31 -7.68
N PRO A 128 13.79 4.98 -7.71
CA PRO A 128 12.49 4.36 -7.43
C PRO A 128 12.03 4.64 -6.00
N VAL A 129 10.72 4.54 -5.77
CA VAL A 129 10.13 4.53 -4.43
C VAL A 129 9.66 3.12 -4.10
N SER A 130 9.69 2.76 -2.82
CA SER A 130 9.10 1.52 -2.33
C SER A 130 8.39 1.76 -1.01
N TYR A 131 7.17 1.23 -0.90
CA TYR A 131 6.35 1.33 0.29
C TYR A 131 5.46 0.10 0.41
N VAL A 132 4.84 -0.06 1.58
CA VAL A 132 3.90 -1.15 1.83
C VAL A 132 2.52 -0.58 2.10
N LYS A 133 1.51 -1.14 1.44
CA LYS A 133 0.11 -0.93 1.78
C LYS A 133 -0.42 -2.17 2.48
N THR A 134 -1.14 -1.98 3.58
CA THR A 134 -1.74 -3.05 4.38
C THR A 134 -3.25 -2.91 4.39
N PHE A 135 -3.95 -4.04 4.44
CA PHE A 135 -5.41 -4.05 4.55
C PHE A 135 -5.84 -5.19 5.48
N ASN A 136 -6.75 -4.88 6.39
CA ASN A 136 -7.30 -5.81 7.37
C ASN A 136 -8.82 -5.72 7.34
N TYR A 137 -9.50 -6.85 7.23
CA TYR A 137 -10.95 -6.91 7.08
C TYR A 137 -11.55 -7.94 8.01
N SER A 138 -12.49 -7.51 8.84
CA SER A 138 -13.30 -8.42 9.64
C SER A 138 -14.41 -9.00 8.78
N LEU A 139 -14.36 -10.31 8.56
CA LEU A 139 -15.42 -11.06 7.89
C LEU A 139 -16.65 -11.19 8.80
N ARG A 140 -16.44 -11.20 10.12
CA ARG A 140 -17.51 -11.23 11.13
C ARG A 140 -18.36 -9.95 11.11
N ASN A 141 -17.70 -8.80 11.03
CA ASN A 141 -18.37 -7.49 11.12
C ASN A 141 -18.59 -6.83 9.76
N ASN A 142 -18.12 -7.46 8.68
CA ASN A 142 -18.17 -6.94 7.31
C ASN A 142 -17.63 -5.50 7.20
N LYS A 143 -16.44 -5.28 7.75
CA LYS A 143 -15.83 -3.95 7.90
C LYS A 143 -14.30 -4.04 7.76
N GLU A 144 -13.71 -3.03 7.11
CA GLU A 144 -12.27 -2.75 7.18
C GLU A 144 -11.87 -2.31 8.60
N LEU A 145 -10.82 -2.93 9.15
CA LEU A 145 -10.33 -2.66 10.49
C LEU A 145 -9.27 -1.55 10.45
N GLY A 146 -9.51 -0.48 11.21
CA GLY A 146 -8.49 0.47 11.60
C GLY A 146 -7.66 -0.04 12.78
N LEU A 147 -6.54 0.61 13.08
CA LEU A 147 -5.65 0.20 14.16
C LEU A 147 -6.37 0.21 15.53
N SER A 148 -7.18 1.26 15.78
CA SER A 148 -7.95 1.40 17.01
C SER A 148 -9.00 0.31 17.22
N ASP A 149 -9.51 -0.30 16.13
CA ASP A 149 -10.48 -1.40 16.22
C ASP A 149 -9.88 -2.67 16.85
N LEU A 150 -8.56 -2.77 16.92
CA LEU A 150 -7.86 -3.93 17.49
C LEU A 150 -7.74 -3.86 19.01
N PHE A 151 -8.08 -2.72 19.61
CA PHE A 151 -7.82 -2.44 21.02
C PHE A 151 -9.08 -2.02 21.77
N LYS A 152 -9.10 -2.26 23.08
CA LYS A 152 -10.15 -1.76 23.98
C LYS A 152 -10.25 -0.24 23.91
N ASP A 153 -11.47 0.27 23.88
CA ASP A 153 -11.76 1.70 23.98
C ASP A 153 -11.02 2.34 25.16
N LYS A 154 -10.45 3.53 24.93
CA LYS A 154 -9.71 4.33 25.93
C LYS A 154 -8.49 3.62 26.53
N SER A 155 -7.96 2.60 25.86
CA SER A 155 -6.65 2.05 26.20
C SER A 155 -5.52 2.93 25.65
N ASP A 156 -4.38 2.94 26.33
CA ASP A 156 -3.15 3.62 25.87
C ASP A 156 -2.39 2.76 24.85
N TYR A 157 -3.09 2.19 23.86
CA TYR A 157 -2.51 1.22 22.93
C TYR A 157 -1.37 1.81 22.09
N LEU A 158 -1.44 3.09 21.72
CA LEU A 158 -0.37 3.77 20.97
C LEU A 158 0.93 3.84 21.78
N GLU A 159 0.85 4.19 23.07
CA GLU A 159 2.03 4.19 23.96
C GLU A 159 2.62 2.79 24.10
N LYS A 160 1.75 1.78 24.21
CA LYS A 160 2.16 0.37 24.28
C LYS A 160 2.86 -0.08 23.00
N LEU A 161 2.31 0.25 21.83
CA LEU A 161 2.90 -0.04 20.53
C LEU A 161 4.24 0.67 20.35
N SER A 162 4.34 1.94 20.73
CA SER A 162 5.60 2.70 20.73
C SER A 162 6.68 2.05 21.57
N ALA A 163 6.36 1.67 22.81
CA ALA A 163 7.32 1.03 23.71
C ALA A 163 7.81 -0.33 23.18
N LEU A 164 6.89 -1.19 22.75
CA LEU A 164 7.21 -2.50 22.16
C LEU A 164 8.02 -2.33 20.88
N SER A 165 7.64 -1.38 20.03
CA SER A 165 8.37 -1.13 18.77
C SER A 165 9.82 -0.76 18.99
N ARG A 166 10.08 0.16 19.94
CA ARG A 166 11.46 0.55 20.30
C ARG A 166 12.27 -0.64 20.82
N GLN A 167 11.66 -1.49 21.64
CA GLN A 167 12.30 -2.69 22.16
C GLN A 167 12.66 -3.67 21.03
N HIS A 168 11.70 -4.00 20.17
CA HIS A 168 11.89 -4.94 19.05
C HIS A 168 12.89 -4.41 18.02
N LEU A 169 12.80 -3.12 17.66
CA LEU A 169 13.71 -2.48 16.70
C LEU A 169 15.15 -2.37 17.23
N LYS A 170 15.33 -2.16 18.53
CA LYS A 170 16.66 -2.18 19.15
C LYS A 170 17.33 -3.54 19.01
N ALA A 171 16.56 -4.62 19.10
CA ALA A 171 17.08 -5.97 18.92
C ALA A 171 17.36 -6.31 17.44
N SER A 172 16.51 -5.85 16.51
CA SER A 172 16.63 -6.18 15.09
C SER A 172 17.68 -5.34 14.34
N LEU A 173 17.73 -4.03 14.57
CA LEU A 173 18.59 -3.12 13.80
C LEU A 173 20.06 -3.17 14.20
N LYS A 174 20.38 -3.55 15.45
CA LYS A 174 21.76 -3.65 15.97
C LYS A 174 22.58 -2.39 15.63
N ASP A 175 23.57 -2.51 14.74
CA ASP A 175 24.47 -1.42 14.35
C ASP A 175 23.76 -0.33 13.51
N GLY A 176 22.62 -0.65 12.90
CA GLY A 176 21.75 0.30 12.20
C GLY A 176 20.75 1.02 13.12
N TYR A 177 20.79 0.78 14.44
CA TYR A 177 19.89 1.42 15.39
C TYR A 177 20.31 2.86 15.66
N PHE A 178 19.49 3.81 15.24
CA PHE A 178 19.64 5.23 15.56
C PHE A 178 18.50 5.69 16.46
N GLN A 179 18.80 5.93 17.73
CA GLN A 179 17.80 6.21 18.77
C GLN A 179 16.83 7.33 18.37
N THR A 180 17.33 8.44 17.82
CA THR A 180 16.49 9.58 17.42
C THR A 180 15.51 9.24 16.29
N MET A 181 15.95 8.44 15.30
CA MET A 181 15.06 8.00 14.21
C MET A 181 14.00 7.04 14.72
N VAL A 182 14.38 6.08 15.57
CA VAL A 182 13.42 5.13 16.14
C VAL A 182 12.42 5.86 17.05
N GLU A 183 12.87 6.78 17.90
CA GLU A 183 11.97 7.52 18.79
C GLU A 183 10.94 8.36 18.04
N ASP A 184 11.35 9.06 16.97
CA ASP A 184 10.45 9.82 16.11
C ASP A 184 9.53 8.91 15.27
N GLY A 185 10.13 7.90 14.64
CA GLY A 185 9.46 6.94 13.77
C GLY A 185 8.44 6.05 14.49
N THR A 186 8.54 5.93 15.82
CA THR A 186 7.58 5.20 16.66
C THR A 186 6.90 6.12 17.68
N SER A 187 6.75 7.41 17.42
CA SER A 187 5.99 8.29 18.32
C SER A 187 4.52 7.81 18.45
N PRO A 188 3.87 7.98 19.62
CA PRO A 188 2.58 7.36 19.93
C PRO A 188 1.40 8.09 19.26
N ASN A 189 1.30 7.98 17.94
CA ASN A 189 0.19 8.51 17.15
C ASN A 189 -0.13 7.56 15.98
N ASP A 190 -1.35 7.65 15.47
CA ASP A 190 -1.87 6.73 14.45
C ASP A 190 -1.04 6.72 13.16
N GLU A 191 -0.50 7.88 12.75
CA GLU A 191 0.27 7.99 11.50
C GLU A 191 1.53 7.13 11.52
N LYS A 192 2.17 6.96 12.69
CA LYS A 192 3.38 6.15 12.85
C LYS A 192 3.11 4.64 12.80
N PHE A 193 1.85 4.24 12.96
CA PHE A 193 1.42 2.83 12.97
C PHE A 193 0.39 2.52 11.87
N LYS A 194 0.36 3.31 10.80
CA LYS A 194 -0.55 3.12 9.65
C LYS A 194 -0.36 1.77 8.94
N GLY A 195 0.87 1.24 8.95
CA GLY A 195 1.21 -0.05 8.36
C GLY A 195 1.09 -1.15 9.40
N PHE A 196 0.01 -1.92 9.37
CA PHE A 196 -0.18 -3.04 10.29
C PHE A 196 -0.95 -4.20 9.66
N LEU A 197 -0.67 -5.43 10.11
CA LEU A 197 -1.32 -6.65 9.65
C LEU A 197 -1.72 -7.50 10.85
N VAL A 198 -2.99 -7.86 10.92
CA VAL A 198 -3.51 -8.77 11.94
C VAL A 198 -3.17 -10.21 11.56
N GLU A 199 -2.37 -10.86 12.39
CA GLU A 199 -1.99 -12.26 12.26
C GLU A 199 -2.85 -13.14 13.20
N LYS A 200 -2.62 -14.45 13.19
CA LYS A 200 -3.34 -15.38 14.11
C LYS A 200 -2.83 -15.31 15.55
N ASP A 201 -1.59 -14.89 15.74
CA ASP A 201 -0.87 -14.89 17.01
C ASP A 201 -0.43 -13.48 17.45
N GLY A 202 -0.93 -12.43 16.79
CA GLY A 202 -0.66 -11.05 17.14
C GLY A 202 -0.74 -10.08 15.97
N LEU A 203 0.16 -9.11 15.98
CA LEU A 203 0.16 -7.95 15.10
C LEU A 203 1.55 -7.76 14.50
N THR A 204 1.63 -7.63 13.18
CA THR A 204 2.84 -7.13 12.51
C THR A 204 2.70 -5.64 12.27
N ILE A 205 3.67 -4.85 12.72
CA ILE A 205 3.79 -3.43 12.43
C ILE A 205 4.86 -3.26 11.34
N ILE A 206 4.56 -2.43 10.34
CA ILE A 206 5.42 -2.14 9.20
C ILE A 206 5.74 -0.65 9.20
N PHE A 207 7.04 -0.35 9.12
CA PHE A 207 7.59 0.99 9.09
C PHE A 207 8.11 1.29 7.69
N ASP A 208 7.66 2.40 7.10
CA ASP A 208 8.09 2.81 5.77
C ASP A 208 9.61 3.02 5.70
N GLN A 209 10.15 2.98 4.48
CA GLN A 209 11.56 3.28 4.26
C GLN A 209 11.93 4.65 4.84
N GLY A 210 12.98 4.71 5.65
CA GLY A 210 13.42 5.96 6.28
C GLY A 210 12.67 6.34 7.56
N GLN A 211 11.64 5.58 7.98
CA GLN A 211 10.86 5.90 9.18
C GLN A 211 11.63 5.63 10.47
N VAL A 212 12.23 4.44 10.60
CA VAL A 212 12.91 3.98 11.84
C VAL A 212 14.38 3.59 11.62
N SER A 213 14.85 3.60 10.38
CA SER A 213 16.21 3.24 9.98
C SER A 213 16.60 4.02 8.72
N SER A 214 17.82 3.84 8.21
CA SER A 214 18.23 4.51 6.97
C SER A 214 17.46 3.97 5.76
N ASN A 215 17.42 4.73 4.67
CA ASN A 215 16.83 4.25 3.42
C ASN A 215 17.52 2.97 2.89
N ALA A 216 18.82 2.80 3.16
CA ALA A 216 19.58 1.64 2.70
C ALA A 216 19.14 0.33 3.39
N ASP A 217 18.58 0.43 4.60
CA ASP A 217 18.09 -0.73 5.36
C ASP A 217 16.72 -1.23 4.84
N GLY A 218 16.07 -0.45 3.97
CA GLY A 218 14.76 -0.77 3.43
C GLY A 218 13.63 -0.68 4.46
N ILE A 219 12.49 -1.26 4.13
CA ILE A 219 11.30 -1.32 4.98
C ILE A 219 11.58 -2.21 6.19
N GLN A 220 11.24 -1.71 7.39
CA GLN A 220 11.38 -2.47 8.62
C GLN A 220 10.01 -3.01 9.06
N GLN A 221 10.01 -4.18 9.69
CA GLN A 221 8.81 -4.74 10.29
C GLN A 221 9.14 -5.42 11.62
N ILE A 222 8.19 -5.40 12.54
CA ILE A 222 8.26 -6.12 13.81
C ILE A 222 6.99 -6.93 13.98
N LYS A 223 7.11 -8.06 14.68
CA LYS A 223 5.97 -8.87 15.10
C LYS A 223 5.80 -8.74 16.61
N ILE A 224 4.61 -8.35 17.02
CA ILE A 224 4.20 -8.22 18.42
C ILE A 224 3.18 -9.32 18.69
N LEU A 225 3.48 -10.21 19.65
CA LEU A 225 2.57 -11.30 20.00
C LEU A 225 1.35 -10.75 20.74
N SER A 226 0.19 -11.39 20.57
CA SER A 226 -1.04 -11.01 21.29
C SER A 226 -0.82 -10.99 22.81
N SER A 227 -0.03 -11.92 23.35
CA SER A 227 0.36 -11.95 24.76
C SER A 227 1.10 -10.70 25.24
N GLU A 228 1.84 -10.02 24.36
CA GLU A 228 2.49 -8.74 24.69
C GLU A 228 1.46 -7.59 24.71
N LEU A 229 0.37 -7.70 23.96
CA LEU A 229 -0.67 -6.68 23.83
C LEU A 229 -1.82 -6.84 24.84
N GLU A 230 -2.04 -8.03 25.41
CA GLU A 230 -3.01 -8.27 26.49
C GLU A 230 -2.80 -7.32 27.71
N PRO A 231 -3.88 -6.95 28.43
CA PRO A 231 -5.26 -7.37 28.24
C PRO A 231 -6.04 -6.45 27.27
N ILE A 232 -5.36 -5.60 26.49
CA ILE A 232 -6.02 -4.52 25.73
C ILE A 232 -6.27 -4.86 24.26
N TYR A 233 -5.74 -5.98 23.77
CA TYR A 233 -5.96 -6.48 22.41
C TYR A 233 -7.25 -7.28 22.31
N LEU A 234 -7.89 -7.26 21.13
CA LEU A 234 -9.22 -7.85 20.93
C LEU A 234 -9.26 -9.04 19.96
N PHE A 235 -8.13 -9.42 19.36
CA PHE A 235 -8.01 -10.45 18.33
C PHE A 235 -7.06 -11.57 18.73
#